data_AF-B4VUB3-F1
#
_entry.id   AF-B4VUB3-F1
#
_cell.length_a   1.000
_cell.length_b   1.000
_cell.length_c   1.000
_cell.angle_alpha   90.00
_cell.angle_beta   90.00
_cell.angle_gamma   90.00
#
_symmetry.space_group_name_H-M   'P 1'
#
loop_
_entity.id
_entity.type
_entity.pdbx_description
1 polymer ?
#
loop_
_entity_poly.entity_id
_entity_poly.type
_entity_poly.pdbx_seq_one_letter_code
_entity_poly.pdbx_strand_id
1 'polypeptide(L)'
;MKDRRWLNRQKAWDIAERSLNNLKNNDTPFMGEQIVETAKTRGFLSVWMTVFAEDTDMLKRFIYSFEGTCQSCFNDQFQPIPRPGGAL
;
A
#
# COMPACT_ATOMS: atom_id res chain seq x y z
N MET A 1 -14.03 24.71 8.67
CA MET A 1 -12.86 23.82 8.61
C MET A 1 -13.26 22.56 7.84
N LYS A 2 -12.99 22.50 6.53
CA LYS A 2 -13.42 21.38 5.66
C LYS A 2 -12.35 20.29 5.75
N ASP A 3 -12.72 19.07 6.12
CA ASP A 3 -11.77 17.99 6.38
C ASP A 3 -10.95 17.67 5.12
N ARG A 4 -9.65 18.02 5.15
CA ARG A 4 -8.71 17.83 4.04
C ARG A 4 -8.18 16.40 3.98
N ARG A 5 -8.40 15.59 5.02
CA ARG A 5 -7.90 14.21 5.07
C ARG A 5 -8.58 13.33 4.02
N TRP A 6 -9.89 13.46 3.86
CA TRP A 6 -10.63 12.73 2.83
C TRP A 6 -10.10 13.05 1.43
N LEU A 7 -9.86 14.33 1.14
CA LEU A 7 -9.31 14.75 -0.16
C LEU A 7 -7.90 14.19 -0.40
N ASN A 8 -7.05 14.16 0.64
CA ASN A 8 -5.71 13.59 0.51
C ASN A 8 -5.75 12.07 0.31
N ARG A 9 -6.68 11.37 0.98
CA ARG A 9 -6.92 9.94 0.80
C ARG A 9 -7.43 9.63 -0.61
N GLN A 10 -8.39 10.41 -1.13
CA GLN A 10 -8.89 10.26 -2.50
C GLN A 10 -7.75 10.43 -3.50
N LYS A 11 -6.93 11.48 -3.36
CA LYS A 11 -5.78 11.67 -4.25
C LYS A 11 -4.76 10.53 -4.16
N ALA A 12 -4.58 9.91 -2.99
CA ALA A 12 -3.71 8.73 -2.86
C ALA A 12 -4.31 7.53 -3.60
N TRP A 13 -5.65 7.37 -3.56
CA TRP A 13 -6.37 6.34 -4.28
C TRP A 13 -6.20 6.47 -5.80
N ASP A 14 -6.46 7.67 -6.34
CA ASP A 14 -6.34 7.93 -7.78
C ASP A 14 -4.91 7.67 -8.29
N ILE A 15 -3.90 8.00 -7.48
CA ILE A 15 -2.49 7.72 -7.80
C ILE A 15 -2.23 6.22 -7.76
N ALA A 16 -2.72 5.51 -6.74
CA ALA A 16 -2.52 4.07 -6.60
C ALA A 16 -3.14 3.28 -7.77
N GLU A 17 -4.36 3.62 -8.19
CA GLU A 17 -5.01 2.98 -9.35
C GLU A 17 -4.21 3.21 -10.65
N ARG A 18 -3.70 4.42 -10.84
CA ARG A 18 -2.84 4.74 -11.98
C ARG A 18 -1.53 3.96 -11.93
N SER A 19 -0.91 3.86 -10.76
CA SER A 19 0.29 3.06 -10.54
C SER A 19 0.06 1.59 -10.86
N LEU A 20 -1.07 1.01 -10.43
CA LEU A 20 -1.43 -0.37 -10.76
C LEU A 20 -1.59 -0.56 -12.27
N ASN A 21 -2.26 0.37 -12.95
CA ASN A 21 -2.39 0.32 -14.41
C ASN A 21 -1.04 0.44 -15.11
N ASN A 22 -0.13 1.31 -14.62
CA ASN A 22 1.22 1.41 -15.17
C ASN A 22 2.01 0.12 -14.98
N LEU A 23 1.89 -0.52 -13.81
CA LEU A 23 2.52 -1.81 -13.54
C LEU A 23 2.00 -2.90 -14.48
N LYS A 24 0.67 -3.00 -14.66
CA LYS A 24 0.05 -3.95 -15.59
C LYS A 24 0.53 -3.80 -17.04
N ASN A 25 0.86 -2.57 -17.46
CA ASN A 25 1.35 -2.29 -18.81
C ASN A 25 2.88 -2.34 -18.94
N ASN A 26 3.60 -2.30 -17.82
CA ASN A 26 5.06 -2.24 -17.78
C ASN A 26 5.58 -2.88 -16.48
N ASP A 27 5.39 -4.20 -16.39
CA ASP A 27 5.79 -4.98 -15.22
C ASP A 27 7.29 -5.22 -15.23
N THR A 28 8.01 -4.26 -14.63
CA THR A 28 9.44 -4.31 -14.45
C THR A 28 9.78 -4.13 -12.98
N PRO A 29 10.90 -4.71 -12.50
CA PRO A 29 11.35 -4.51 -11.13
C PRO A 29 11.45 -3.02 -10.74
N PHE A 30 11.93 -2.18 -11.68
CA PHE A 30 12.04 -0.74 -11.51
C PHE A 30 10.68 -0.05 -11.36
N MET A 31 9.64 -0.50 -12.09
CA MET A 31 8.28 0.04 -11.91
C MET A 31 7.77 -0.24 -10.49
N GLY A 32 7.96 -1.47 -10.00
CA GLY A 32 7.61 -1.84 -8.62
C GLY A 32 8.33 -0.97 -7.59
N GLU A 33 9.63 -0.73 -7.75
CA GLU A 33 10.42 0.17 -6.87
C GLU A 33 9.90 1.62 -6.90
N GLN A 34 9.60 2.16 -8.09
CA GLN A 34 9.05 3.50 -8.22
C GLN A 34 7.67 3.65 -7.54
N ILE A 35 6.84 2.60 -7.62
CA ILE A 35 5.54 2.58 -6.95
C ILE A 35 5.72 2.58 -5.43
N VAL A 36 6.66 1.80 -4.91
CA VAL A 36 6.99 1.77 -3.47
C VAL A 36 7.45 3.15 -2.98
N GLU A 37 8.37 3.81 -3.68
CA GLU A 37 8.84 5.14 -3.28
C GLU A 37 7.73 6.21 -3.36
N THR A 38 6.85 6.10 -4.36
CA THR A 38 5.66 6.93 -4.47
C THR A 38 4.72 6.72 -3.27
N ALA A 39 4.48 5.45 -2.90
CA ALA A 39 3.63 5.09 -1.78
C ALA A 39 4.17 5.64 -0.46
N LYS A 40 5.48 5.47 -0.19
CA LYS A 40 6.15 5.99 1.01
C LYS A 40 5.99 7.51 1.14
N THR A 41 6.24 8.23 0.05
CA THR A 41 6.14 9.69 0.01
C THR A 41 4.71 10.17 0.20
N ARG A 42 3.73 9.43 -0.35
CA ARG A 42 2.31 9.82 -0.27
C ARG A 42 1.65 9.45 1.06
N GLY A 43 2.14 8.40 1.72
CA GLY A 43 1.49 7.78 2.86
C GLY A 43 0.23 6.99 2.46
N PHE A 44 -0.67 6.82 3.43
CA PHE A 44 -1.93 6.07 3.26
C PHE A 44 -1.75 4.59 2.86
N LEU A 45 -0.85 3.86 3.54
CA LEU A 45 -0.56 2.44 3.27
C LEU A 45 -1.82 1.58 3.04
N SER A 46 -2.88 1.77 3.83
CA SER A 46 -4.14 1.04 3.66
C SER A 46 -4.76 1.16 2.25
N VAL A 47 -4.58 2.32 1.59
CA VAL A 47 -5.09 2.57 0.24
C VAL A 47 -4.30 1.72 -0.76
N TRP A 48 -2.97 1.77 -0.68
CA TRP A 48 -2.09 0.97 -1.53
C TRP A 48 -2.33 -0.53 -1.36
N MET A 49 -2.44 -1.00 -0.11
CA MET A 49 -2.79 -2.41 0.17
C MET A 49 -4.14 -2.82 -0.42
N THR A 50 -5.12 -1.91 -0.44
CA THR A 50 -6.45 -2.21 -1.00
C THR A 50 -6.41 -2.26 -2.53
N VAL A 51 -5.77 -1.29 -3.16
CA VAL A 51 -5.70 -1.22 -4.64
C VAL A 51 -4.88 -2.37 -5.22
N PHE A 52 -3.81 -2.79 -4.52
CA PHE A 52 -2.94 -3.89 -4.94
C PHE A 52 -3.30 -5.22 -4.28
N ALA A 53 -4.54 -5.40 -3.79
CA ALA A 53 -4.94 -6.59 -3.03
C ALA A 53 -4.74 -7.93 -3.76
N GLU A 54 -4.69 -7.91 -5.10
CA GLU A 54 -4.46 -9.08 -5.94
C GLU A 54 -2.99 -9.29 -6.34
N ASP A 55 -2.09 -8.37 -5.96
CA ASP A 55 -0.67 -8.40 -6.32
C ASP A 55 0.20 -8.66 -5.08
N THR A 56 0.42 -9.95 -4.80
CA THR A 56 1.18 -10.38 -3.61
C THR A 56 2.63 -9.87 -3.57
N ASP A 57 3.28 -9.64 -4.72
CA ASP A 57 4.64 -9.10 -4.76
C ASP A 57 4.64 -7.63 -4.31
N MET A 58 3.70 -6.84 -4.83
CA MET A 58 3.55 -5.44 -4.41
C MET A 58 3.11 -5.31 -2.96
N LEU A 59 2.18 -6.14 -2.47
CA LEU A 59 1.78 -6.16 -1.06
C LEU A 59 2.98 -6.42 -0.14
N LYS A 60 3.81 -7.41 -0.50
CA LYS A 60 5.05 -7.71 0.20
C LYS A 60 5.95 -6.46 0.24
N ARG A 61 6.24 -5.87 -0.92
CA ARG A 61 7.10 -4.67 -1.00
C ARG A 61 6.60 -3.55 -0.10
N PHE A 62 5.30 -3.26 -0.10
CA PHE A 62 4.74 -2.22 0.77
C PHE A 62 4.94 -2.52 2.26
N ILE A 63 4.67 -3.74 2.71
CA ILE A 63 4.82 -4.12 4.12
C ILE A 63 6.27 -4.00 4.58
N TYR A 64 7.24 -4.40 3.75
CA TYR A 64 8.65 -4.34 4.09
C TYR A 64 9.26 -2.95 3.96
N SER A 65 8.67 -2.05 3.16
CA SER A 65 9.23 -0.72 2.90
C SER A 65 8.66 0.43 3.74
N PHE A 66 7.51 0.26 4.38
CA PHE A 66 6.93 1.29 5.27
C PHE A 66 7.42 1.10 6.72
N GLU A 67 8.29 1.99 7.17
CA GLU A 67 8.75 2.03 8.57
C GLU A 67 7.56 2.15 9.55
N GLY A 68 7.60 1.37 10.63
CA GLY A 68 6.52 1.30 11.63
C GLY A 68 5.39 0.33 11.30
N THR A 69 5.41 -0.32 10.13
CA THR A 69 4.49 -1.41 9.79
C THR A 69 4.85 -2.66 10.60
N CYS A 70 3.92 -3.11 11.43
CA CYS A 70 4.10 -4.33 12.22
C CYS A 70 3.85 -5.55 11.31
N GLN A 71 4.93 -6.22 10.90
CA GLN A 71 4.87 -7.34 9.97
C GLN A 71 4.01 -8.50 10.50
N SER A 72 3.97 -8.71 11.82
CA SER A 72 3.11 -9.73 12.46
C SER A 72 1.61 -9.40 12.41
N CYS A 73 1.21 -8.26 11.86
CA CYS A 73 -0.17 -7.94 11.55
C CYS A 73 -0.59 -8.38 10.15
N PHE A 74 0.24 -9.16 9.44
CA PHE A 74 -0.08 -9.71 8.13
C PHE A 74 0.14 -11.23 8.11
N ASN A 75 -0.72 -11.97 7.41
CA ASN A 75 -0.53 -13.40 7.18
C ASN A 75 0.46 -13.67 6.02
N ASP A 76 0.68 -14.94 5.70
CA ASP A 76 1.58 -15.38 4.61
C ASP A 76 1.15 -14.89 3.22
N GLN A 77 -0.12 -14.49 3.07
CA GLN A 77 -0.68 -13.90 1.85
C GLN A 77 -0.68 -12.36 1.90
N PHE A 78 0.01 -11.76 2.87
CA PHE A 78 0.10 -10.31 3.07
C PHE A 78 -1.24 -9.62 3.34
N GLN A 79 -2.24 -10.39 3.77
CA GLN A 79 -3.53 -9.86 4.18
C GLN A 79 -3.47 -9.45 5.65
N PRO A 80 -4.15 -8.35 6.03
CA PRO A 80 -4.15 -7.87 7.41
C PRO A 80 -4.85 -8.87 8.34
N ILE A 81 -4.21 -9.19 9.46
CA ILE A 81 -4.75 -9.99 10.56
C ILE A 81 -4.80 -9.17 11.85
N PRO A 82 -5.66 -9.52 12.81
CA PRO A 82 -5.64 -8.92 14.14
C PRO A 82 -4.24 -9.01 14.75
N ARG A 83 -3.76 -7.91 15.36
CA ARG A 83 -2.43 -7.89 15.98
C ARG A 83 -2.37 -8.98 17.06
N PRO A 84 -1.39 -9.90 17.03
CA PRO A 84 -1.19 -10.86 18.10
C PRO A 84 -0.98 -10.13 19.44
N GLY A 85 -1.87 -10.36 20.40
CA GLY A 85 -1.85 -9.70 21.71
C GLY A 85 -2.50 -8.30 21.76
N GLY A 86 -3.21 -7.87 20.71
CA GLY A 86 -3.98 -6.62 20.74
C GLY A 86 -5.22 -6.75 21.65
N ALA A 87 -5.35 -5.84 22.62
CA ALA A 87 -6.62 -5.63 23.33
C ALA A 87 -7.67 -5.10 22.34
N LEU A 88 -8.85 -5.71 22.35
CA LEU A 88 -10.06 -5.22 21.66
C LEU A 88 -10.48 -3.85 22.20
#